data_AF-A0A559RDF0-F1
#
_entry.id   AF-A0A559RDF0-F1
#
_cell.length_a   1.000
_cell.length_b   1.000
_cell.length_c   1.000
_cell.angle_alpha   90.00
_cell.angle_beta   90.00
_cell.angle_gamma   90.00
#
_symmetry.space_group_name_H-M   'P 1'
#
loop_
_entity.id
_entity.type
_entity.pdbx_description
1 polymer ?
#
loop_
_entity_poly.entity_id
_entity_poly.type
_entity_poly.pdbx_seq_one_letter_code
_entity_poly.pdbx_strand_id
1 'polypeptide(L)'
;MHWPNAYQLMTIGIKGILIVYPIRFFFKQDKVTMDYIKVVMIVLWCLNFLLGFNQVFSFGGLLILFGWWLLIDSANYFNNNRLVLSYIAQKVYYGFVAISIGSIAFGSIFKIQHWPYANILFTLGVVLAAIILIVDYFVRRKK
;
A
#
# COMPACT_ATOMS: atom_id res chain seq x y z
N MET A 1 11.52 -3.19 -21.04
CA MET A 1 10.42 -2.96 -22.00
C MET A 1 9.94 -1.52 -21.86
N HIS A 2 10.40 -0.64 -22.75
CA HIS A 2 9.91 0.74 -22.88
C HIS A 2 8.64 0.69 -23.71
N TRP A 3 7.51 0.45 -23.03
CA TRP A 3 6.22 0.56 -23.69
C TRP A 3 6.01 2.04 -24.08
N PRO A 4 5.75 2.38 -25.35
CA PRO A 4 5.76 3.76 -25.84
C PRO A 4 4.84 4.70 -25.04
N ASN A 5 3.73 4.17 -24.54
CA ASN A 5 2.72 4.92 -23.81
C ASN A 5 2.85 4.79 -22.28
N ALA A 6 3.93 4.17 -21.76
CA ALA A 6 4.12 3.95 -20.32
C ALA A 6 4.15 5.27 -19.53
N TYR A 7 4.87 6.26 -20.05
CA TYR A 7 4.96 7.57 -19.41
C TYR A 7 3.59 8.28 -19.38
N GLN A 8 2.84 8.22 -20.48
CA GLN A 8 1.49 8.79 -20.56
C GLN A 8 0.54 8.11 -19.58
N LEU A 9 0.57 6.78 -19.51
CA LEU A 9 -0.27 6.03 -18.58
C LEU A 9 0.07 6.34 -17.11
N MET A 10 1.36 6.41 -16.76
CA MET A 10 1.80 6.76 -15.41
C MET A 10 1.40 8.19 -15.03
N THR A 11 1.57 9.16 -15.92
CA THR A 11 1.18 10.56 -15.65
C THR A 11 -0.33 10.70 -15.47
N ILE A 12 -1.15 9.96 -16.24
CA ILE A 12 -2.61 9.91 -16.05
C ILE A 12 -2.96 9.31 -14.68
N GLY A 13 -2.34 8.18 -14.32
CA GLY A 13 -2.58 7.52 -13.04
C GLY A 13 -2.23 8.42 -11.84
N ILE A 14 -1.10 9.13 -11.92
CA ILE A 14 -0.63 10.00 -10.84
C ILE A 14 -1.51 11.24 -10.70
N LYS A 15 -1.94 11.85 -11.80
CA LYS A 15 -2.94 12.93 -11.77
C LYS A 15 -4.27 12.44 -11.19
N GLY A 16 -4.70 11.23 -11.53
CA GLY A 16 -5.91 10.62 -10.99
C GLY A 16 -5.84 10.44 -9.48
N ILE A 17 -4.75 9.85 -8.95
CA ILE A 17 -4.54 9.65 -7.51
C ILE A 17 -4.50 11.00 -6.78
N LEU A 18 -3.81 11.98 -7.35
CA LEU A 18 -3.69 13.33 -6.79
C LEU A 18 -5.05 14.04 -6.66
N ILE A 19 -6.03 13.70 -7.48
CA ILE A 19 -7.39 14.27 -7.43
C ILE A 19 -8.29 13.45 -6.50
N VAL A 20 -8.32 12.12 -6.66
CA VAL A 20 -9.25 11.24 -5.93
C VAL A 20 -8.96 11.25 -4.43
N TYR A 21 -7.69 11.28 -4.03
CA TYR A 21 -7.32 11.13 -2.62
C TYR A 21 -7.71 12.35 -1.76
N PRO A 22 -7.45 13.61 -2.18
CA PRO A 22 -7.97 14.77 -1.47
C PRO A 22 -9.50 14.81 -1.43
N ILE A 23 -10.18 14.46 -2.52
CA ILE A 23 -11.64 14.38 -2.55
C ILE A 23 -12.15 13.45 -1.44
N ARG A 24 -11.59 12.23 -1.35
CA ARG A 24 -11.92 11.28 -0.27
C ARG A 24 -11.68 11.88 1.12
N PHE A 25 -10.60 12.64 1.28
CA PHE A 25 -10.26 13.26 2.56
C PHE A 25 -11.25 14.37 2.96
N PHE A 26 -11.77 15.15 2.01
CA PHE A 26 -12.77 16.19 2.29
C PHE A 26 -14.13 15.62 2.69
N PHE A 27 -14.53 14.48 2.12
CA PHE A 27 -15.79 13.81 2.47
C PHE A 27 -15.77 13.09 3.82
N LYS A 28 -14.61 13.00 4.49
CA LYS A 28 -14.48 12.35 5.80
C LYS A 28 -14.84 13.32 6.92
N GLN A 29 -15.88 12.99 7.70
CA GLN A 29 -16.38 13.81 8.80
C GLN A 29 -15.45 13.82 10.02
N ASP A 30 -14.95 12.66 10.43
CA ASP A 30 -13.98 12.53 11.53
C ASP A 30 -12.56 12.34 10.99
N LYS A 31 -11.72 13.36 11.17
CA LYS A 31 -10.34 13.36 10.69
C LYS A 31 -9.40 13.02 11.84
N VAL A 32 -8.80 11.83 11.75
CA VAL A 32 -7.76 11.38 12.67
C VAL A 32 -6.41 11.91 12.17
N THR A 33 -5.45 12.11 13.06
CA THR A 33 -4.05 12.49 12.69
C THR A 33 -3.48 11.62 11.57
N MET A 34 -3.85 10.34 11.54
CA MET A 34 -3.45 9.38 10.52
C MET A 34 -3.93 9.71 9.11
N ASP A 35 -5.09 10.37 8.96
CA ASP A 35 -5.61 10.74 7.65
C ASP A 35 -4.79 11.86 7.02
N TYR A 36 -4.32 12.82 7.84
CA TYR A 36 -3.44 13.89 7.39
C TYR A 36 -2.10 13.36 6.91
N ILE A 37 -1.49 12.44 7.65
CA ILE A 37 -0.21 11.80 7.27
C ILE A 37 -0.33 11.12 5.91
N LYS A 38 -1.43 10.39 5.67
CA LYS A 38 -1.67 9.71 4.39
C LYS A 38 -1.83 10.68 3.21
N VAL A 39 -2.57 11.79 3.38
CA VAL A 39 -2.72 12.81 2.33
C VAL A 39 -1.37 13.46 2.02
N VAL A 40 -0.62 13.85 3.05
CA VAL A 40 0.69 14.49 2.88
C VAL A 40 1.67 13.57 2.15
N MET A 41 1.73 12.28 2.52
CA MET A 41 2.55 11.29 1.82
C MET A 41 2.19 11.17 0.34
N ILE A 42 0.90 11.07 0.02
CA ILE A 42 0.44 10.87 -1.35
C ILE A 42 0.68 12.13 -2.21
N VAL A 43 0.43 13.30 -1.65
CA VAL A 43 0.70 14.58 -2.34
C VAL A 43 2.20 14.72 -2.58
N LEU A 44 3.05 14.45 -1.58
CA LEU A 44 4.50 14.51 -1.74
C LEU A 44 5.01 13.51 -2.79
N TRP A 45 4.48 12.29 -2.82
CA TRP A 45 4.81 11.30 -3.85
C TRP A 45 4.43 11.81 -5.25
N CYS A 46 3.20 12.31 -5.42
CA CYS A 46 2.73 12.77 -6.72
C CYS A 46 3.52 14.00 -7.20
N LEU A 47 3.84 14.93 -6.30
CA LEU A 47 4.64 16.11 -6.61
C LEU A 47 6.08 15.74 -6.98
N ASN A 48 6.69 14.76 -6.30
CA ASN A 48 8.02 14.26 -6.66
C ASN A 48 8.05 13.76 -8.11
N PHE A 49 7.05 12.97 -8.48
CA PHE A 49 6.97 12.40 -9.82
C PHE A 49 6.74 13.46 -10.91
N LEU A 50 5.86 14.44 -10.66
CA LEU A 50 5.49 15.44 -11.65
C LEU A 50 6.52 16.57 -11.82
N LEU A 51 7.14 17.00 -10.71
CA LEU A 51 7.98 18.20 -10.68
C LEU A 51 9.48 17.87 -10.65
N GLY A 52 9.85 16.60 -10.49
CA GLY A 52 11.24 16.18 -10.48
C GLY A 52 12.08 16.85 -9.38
N PHE A 53 11.44 17.27 -8.27
CA PHE A 53 12.11 17.91 -7.13
C PHE A 53 13.33 17.10 -6.68
N ASN A 54 14.37 17.79 -6.18
CA ASN A 54 15.61 17.21 -5.64
C ASN A 54 15.36 15.87 -4.93
N GLN A 55 15.87 14.79 -5.54
CA GLN A 55 15.59 13.41 -5.14
C GLN A 55 15.84 13.21 -3.63
N VAL A 56 16.89 13.80 -3.09
CA VAL A 56 17.30 13.61 -1.68
C VAL A 56 16.23 14.12 -0.69
N PHE A 57 15.68 15.32 -0.89
CA PHE A 57 14.74 15.92 0.07
C PHE A 57 13.38 15.23 0.05
N SER A 58 12.93 14.85 -1.15
CA SER A 58 11.66 14.18 -1.34
C SER A 58 11.70 12.72 -0.91
N PHE A 59 12.77 11.97 -1.19
CA PHE A 59 12.91 10.58 -0.74
C PHE A 59 13.09 10.50 0.78
N GLY A 60 13.91 11.37 1.38
CA GLY A 60 14.12 11.37 2.83
C GLY A 60 12.83 11.66 3.60
N GLY A 61 12.09 12.71 3.23
CA GLY A 61 10.81 13.05 3.85
C GLY A 61 9.76 11.95 3.69
N LEU A 62 9.66 11.35 2.50
CA LEU A 62 8.74 10.24 2.25
C LEU A 62 9.07 9.00 3.09
N LEU A 63 10.35 8.65 3.24
CA LEU A 63 10.76 7.50 4.05
C LEU A 63 10.45 7.71 5.53
N ILE A 64 10.64 8.92 6.06
CA ILE A 64 10.31 9.25 7.44
C ILE A 64 8.80 9.15 7.68
N LEU A 65 7.99 9.77 6.80
CA LEU A 65 6.53 9.71 6.90
C LEU A 65 6.00 8.29 6.71
N PHE A 66 6.59 7.52 5.80
CA PHE A 66 6.24 6.12 5.59
C PHE A 66 6.60 5.25 6.80
N GLY A 67 7.78 5.45 7.39
CA GLY A 67 8.19 4.76 8.62
C GLY A 67 7.27 5.10 9.79
N TRP A 68 6.94 6.38 9.96
CA TRP A 68 6.00 6.85 10.98
C TRP A 68 4.60 6.25 10.78
N TRP A 69 4.12 6.25 9.55
CA TRP A 69 2.85 5.60 9.18
C TRP A 69 2.87 4.11 9.50
N LEU A 70 3.93 3.40 9.11
CA LEU A 70 4.07 1.96 9.32
C LEU A 70 4.04 1.59 10.81
N LEU A 71 4.74 2.32 11.66
CA LEU A 71 4.78 2.06 13.10
C LEU A 71 3.41 2.25 13.76
N ILE A 72 2.72 3.35 13.47
CA ILE A 72 1.43 3.67 14.08
C ILE A 72 0.31 2.78 13.55
N ASP A 73 0.22 2.56 12.24
CA ASP A 73 -0.82 1.71 11.65
C ASP A 73 -0.63 0.27 12.14
N SER A 74 0.59 -0.26 12.10
CA SER A 74 0.91 -1.61 12.61
C SER A 74 0.48 -1.79 14.06
N ALA A 75 0.85 -0.86 14.94
CA ALA A 75 0.46 -0.92 16.34
C ALA A 75 -1.07 -0.91 16.53
N ASN A 76 -1.78 -0.06 15.78
CA ASN A 76 -3.24 -0.02 15.79
C ASN A 76 -3.89 -1.31 15.25
N TYR A 77 -3.30 -1.91 14.22
CA TYR A 77 -3.74 -3.17 13.63
C TYR A 77 -3.62 -4.35 14.61
N PHE A 78 -2.58 -4.40 15.44
CA PHE A 78 -2.43 -5.47 16.44
C PHE A 78 -3.28 -5.23 17.69
N ASN A 79 -3.44 -3.97 18.11
CA ASN A 79 -4.10 -3.67 19.38
C ASN A 79 -5.65 -3.83 19.33
N ASN A 80 -6.29 -3.56 18.20
CA ASN A 80 -7.75 -3.34 18.17
C ASN A 80 -8.58 -4.46 17.51
N ASN A 81 -7.96 -5.55 17.06
CA ASN A 81 -8.59 -6.47 16.10
C ASN A 81 -8.91 -7.85 16.68
N ARG A 82 -10.14 -8.01 17.18
CA ARG A 82 -10.72 -9.35 17.37
C ARG A 82 -11.31 -9.83 16.05
N LEU A 83 -10.71 -10.86 15.46
CA LEU A 83 -11.29 -11.57 14.31
C LEU A 83 -12.56 -12.29 14.74
N VAL A 84 -13.60 -12.28 13.89
CA VAL A 84 -14.87 -13.00 14.17
C VAL A 84 -14.73 -14.52 13.93
N LEU A 85 -13.61 -14.95 13.36
CA LEU A 85 -13.34 -16.33 12.94
C LEU A 85 -13.02 -17.28 14.11
N SER A 86 -13.24 -18.58 13.87
CA SER A 86 -12.77 -19.66 14.77
C SER A 86 -11.25 -19.70 14.84
N TYR A 87 -10.70 -20.29 15.91
CA TYR A 87 -9.24 -20.37 16.13
C TYR A 87 -8.48 -20.98 14.94
N ILE A 88 -9.02 -22.04 14.33
CA ILE A 88 -8.40 -22.70 13.17
C ILE A 88 -8.44 -21.78 11.94
N ALA A 89 -9.59 -21.16 11.67
CA ALA A 89 -9.74 -20.25 10.55
C ALA A 89 -8.85 -19.00 10.68
N GLN A 90 -8.60 -18.52 11.91
CA GLN A 90 -7.66 -17.42 12.16
C GLN A 90 -6.22 -17.80 11.77
N LYS A 91 -5.74 -18.99 12.13
CA LYS A 91 -4.39 -19.45 11.74
C LYS A 91 -4.24 -19.56 10.23
N VAL A 92 -5.25 -20.12 9.56
CA VAL A 92 -5.28 -20.23 8.09
C VAL A 92 -5.26 -18.84 7.45
N TYR A 93 -6.07 -17.91 7.97
CA TYR A 93 -6.11 -16.52 7.50
C TYR A 93 -4.74 -15.83 7.60
N TYR A 94 -4.09 -15.90 8.77
CA TYR A 94 -2.76 -15.32 8.94
C TYR A 94 -1.70 -16.01 8.06
N GLY A 95 -1.84 -17.30 7.78
CA GLY A 95 -1.00 -18.01 6.81
C GLY A 95 -1.11 -17.43 5.40
N PHE A 96 -2.33 -17.17 4.91
CA PHE A 96 -2.54 -16.53 3.61
C PHE A 96 -1.99 -15.09 3.57
N VAL A 97 -2.17 -14.32 4.65
CA VAL A 97 -1.57 -12.97 4.77
C VAL A 97 -0.05 -13.03 4.65
N ALA A 98 0.59 -13.96 5.37
CA ALA A 98 2.04 -14.13 5.34
C ALA A 98 2.55 -14.54 3.95
N ILE A 99 1.84 -15.47 3.27
CA ILE A 99 2.18 -15.89 1.90
C ILE A 99 2.10 -14.70 0.95
N SER A 100 1.03 -13.90 1.02
CA SER A 100 0.86 -12.73 0.15
C SER A 100 1.98 -11.71 0.33
N ILE A 101 2.29 -11.33 1.58
CA ILE A 101 3.39 -10.40 1.89
C ILE A 101 4.73 -10.97 1.42
N GLY A 102 4.98 -12.26 1.68
CA GLY A 102 6.17 -12.96 1.25
C GLY A 102 6.34 -12.96 -0.28
N SER A 103 5.28 -13.30 -1.03
CA SER A 103 5.31 -13.29 -2.50
C SER A 103 5.63 -11.91 -3.08
N ILE A 104 5.09 -10.84 -2.48
CA ILE A 104 5.41 -9.46 -2.89
C ILE A 104 6.89 -9.13 -2.59
N ALA A 105 7.37 -9.46 -1.39
CA ALA A 105 8.74 -9.18 -0.98
C ALA A 105 9.76 -9.96 -1.84
N PHE A 106 9.60 -11.29 -1.93
CA PHE A 106 10.48 -12.13 -2.75
C PHE A 106 10.35 -11.83 -4.24
N GLY A 107 9.15 -11.57 -4.74
CA GLY A 107 8.93 -11.14 -6.13
C GLY A 107 9.69 -9.84 -6.45
N SER A 108 9.72 -8.90 -5.51
CA SER A 108 10.49 -7.65 -5.65
C SER A 108 12.00 -7.90 -5.69
N ILE A 109 12.52 -8.74 -4.78
CA ILE A 109 13.95 -9.10 -4.74
C ILE A 109 14.36 -9.84 -6.01
N PHE A 110 13.59 -10.84 -6.43
CA PHE A 110 13.87 -11.60 -7.65
C PHE A 110 13.79 -10.75 -8.91
N LYS A 111 13.00 -9.68 -8.91
CA LYS A 111 12.94 -8.73 -10.01
C LYS A 111 14.23 -7.93 -10.14
N ILE A 112 14.85 -7.56 -9.02
CA ILE A 112 16.17 -6.93 -8.98
C ILE A 112 17.26 -7.92 -9.46
N GLN A 113 17.11 -9.20 -9.12
CA GLN A 113 18.00 -10.27 -9.56
C GLN A 113 17.72 -10.77 -10.99
N HIS A 114 16.81 -10.14 -11.74
CA HIS A 114 16.42 -10.49 -13.11
C HIS A 114 15.88 -11.93 -13.30
N TRP A 115 15.34 -12.54 -12.25
CA TRP A 115 14.78 -13.88 -12.35
C TRP A 115 13.54 -13.91 -13.26
N PRO A 116 13.41 -14.91 -14.16
CA PRO A 116 12.38 -14.93 -15.20
C PRO A 116 10.95 -14.96 -14.64
N TYR A 117 10.75 -15.61 -13.48
CA TYR A 117 9.45 -15.75 -12.84
C TYR A 117 9.12 -14.65 -11.82
N ALA A 118 10.01 -13.66 -11.62
CA ALA A 118 9.83 -12.63 -10.61
C ALA A 118 8.57 -11.80 -10.82
N ASN A 119 8.26 -11.45 -12.08
CA ASN A 119 7.07 -10.68 -12.41
C ASN A 119 5.79 -11.43 -12.07
N ILE A 120 5.74 -12.73 -12.35
CA ILE A 120 4.57 -13.58 -12.06
C ILE A 120 4.39 -13.74 -10.55
N LEU A 121 5.47 -13.99 -9.82
CA LEU A 121 5.41 -14.11 -8.36
C LEU A 121 4.92 -12.82 -7.70
N PHE A 122 5.41 -11.67 -8.19
CA PHE A 122 5.01 -10.36 -7.71
C PHE A 122 3.53 -10.08 -8.01
N THR A 123 3.06 -10.32 -9.24
CA THR A 123 1.66 -10.06 -9.61
C THR A 123 0.70 -10.95 -8.83
N LEU A 124 1.03 -12.24 -8.65
CA LEU A 124 0.24 -13.15 -7.82
C LEU A 124 0.18 -12.67 -6.36
N GLY A 125 1.32 -12.23 -5.79
CA GLY A 125 1.36 -11.67 -4.45
C GLY A 125 0.44 -10.47 -4.28
N VAL A 126 0.45 -9.54 -5.24
CA VAL A 126 -0.41 -8.35 -5.25
C VAL A 126 -1.90 -8.72 -5.40
N VAL A 127 -2.23 -9.66 -6.28
CA VAL A 127 -3.62 -10.13 -6.46
C VAL A 127 -4.14 -10.80 -5.18
N LEU A 128 -3.32 -11.65 -4.56
CA LEU A 128 -3.65 -12.27 -3.27
C LEU A 128 -3.85 -11.20 -2.19
N ALA A 129 -3.00 -10.18 -2.13
CA ALA A 129 -3.15 -9.08 -1.16
C ALA A 129 -4.48 -8.36 -1.34
N ALA A 130 -4.87 -8.07 -2.58
CA ALA A 130 -6.14 -7.42 -2.89
C ALA A 130 -7.35 -8.24 -2.43
N ILE A 131 -7.34 -9.55 -2.69
CA ILE A 131 -8.40 -10.47 -2.23
C ILE A 131 -8.45 -10.50 -0.70
N ILE A 132 -7.29 -10.62 -0.05
CA ILE A 132 -7.21 -10.65 1.41
C ILE A 132 -7.74 -9.36 2.03
N LEU A 133 -7.44 -8.18 1.46
CA LEU A 133 -7.97 -6.90 1.95
C LEU A 133 -9.50 -6.81 1.86
N ILE A 134 -10.09 -7.39 0.81
CA ILE A 134 -11.55 -7.46 0.69
C ILE A 134 -12.12 -8.40 1.76
N VAL A 135 -11.52 -9.59 1.93
CA VAL A 135 -11.95 -10.56 2.96
C VAL A 135 -11.80 -9.96 4.37
N ASP A 136 -10.71 -9.26 4.61
CA ASP A 136 -10.37 -8.61 5.88
C ASP A 136 -11.47 -7.65 6.35
N TYR A 137 -12.05 -6.90 5.40
CA TYR A 137 -13.17 -6.00 5.68
C TYR A 137 -14.41 -6.71 6.26
N PHE A 138 -14.69 -7.94 5.82
CA PHE A 138 -15.81 -8.73 6.33
C PHE A 138 -15.47 -9.52 7.60
N VAL A 139 -14.21 -9.93 7.72
CA VAL A 139 -13.71 -10.79 8.80
C VAL A 139 -13.46 -10.01 10.10
N ARG A 140 -13.08 -8.73 10.00
CA ARG A 140 -12.89 -7.88 11.19
C ARG A 140 -14.23 -7.37 11.70
N ARG A 141 -14.48 -7.57 12.99
CA ARG A 141 -15.64 -7.00 13.67
C ARG A 141 -15.44 -5.49 13.76
N LYS A 142 -16.39 -4.70 13.23
CA LYS A 142 -16.42 -3.26 13.48
C LYS A 142 -16.83 -3.04 14.94
N LYS A 143 -16.07 -2.22 15.66
CA LYS A 143 -16.57 -1.56 16.87
C LYS A 143 -17.56 -0.47 16.47
#